data_AF-A0A1W2A4J7-F1
#
_entry.id   AF-A0A1W2A4J7-F1
#
_cell.length_a   1.000
_cell.length_b   1.000
_cell.length_c   1.000
_cell.angle_alpha   90.00
_cell.angle_beta   90.00
_cell.angle_gamma   90.00
#
_symmetry.space_group_name_H-M   'P 1'
#
loop_
_entity.id
_entity.type
_entity.pdbx_description
1 polymer ?
#
loop_
_entity_poly.entity_id
_entity_poly.type
_entity_poly.pdbx_seq_one_letter_code
_entity_poly.pdbx_strand_id
1 'polypeptide(L)'
;MSDNKPYSNERIENIDTEGSWKTLYFKDKRITPQRVPVDAPISDPTDYYYGFVMVSNTIMKSKLSQGAKMAYIALRANQFHGLGYSYAKQTTIAEYMGRERKAVPDAIDELVKYNIIQTKEQRYNGRPKLYYYFIDNMLWNLPEKRTPKKRTTKTEPAIIKPDEEEW
;
A
#
# COMPACT_ATOMS: atom_id res chain seq x y z
N MET A 1 28.23 12.90 -4.48
CA MET A 1 27.56 13.14 -5.78
C MET A 1 27.70 11.84 -6.56
N SER A 2 26.62 11.07 -6.74
CA SER A 2 26.68 9.83 -7.51
C SER A 2 26.51 10.16 -8.98
N ASP A 3 27.43 9.69 -9.81
CA ASP A 3 27.38 9.81 -11.26
C ASP A 3 26.19 9.00 -11.80
N ASN A 4 25.04 9.65 -11.99
CA ASN A 4 23.94 9.12 -12.78
C ASN A 4 24.35 9.16 -14.26
N LYS A 5 25.09 8.15 -14.72
CA LYS A 5 25.16 7.85 -16.14
C LYS A 5 23.86 7.13 -16.53
N PRO A 6 23.05 7.67 -17.46
CA PRO A 6 21.89 6.95 -17.96
C PRO A 6 22.35 5.64 -18.61
N TYR A 7 21.64 4.53 -18.36
CA TYR A 7 21.94 3.27 -19.02
C TYR A 7 21.78 3.44 -20.55
N SER A 8 22.80 3.01 -21.30
CA SER A 8 22.91 3.15 -22.75
C SER A 8 21.86 2.31 -23.50
N ASN A 9 21.55 2.70 -24.76
CA ASN A 9 20.74 1.96 -25.74
C ASN A 9 21.14 0.48 -25.94
N GLU A 10 22.23 0.04 -25.32
CA GLU A 10 22.84 -1.28 -25.44
C GLU A 10 22.02 -2.41 -24.79
N ARG A 11 20.98 -2.10 -24.01
CA ARG A 11 20.11 -3.10 -23.34
C ARG A 11 18.84 -3.46 -24.11
N ILE A 12 18.48 -2.69 -25.14
CA ILE A 12 17.34 -3.00 -25.99
C ILE A 12 17.78 -4.07 -27.00
N GLU A 13 17.03 -5.15 -27.05
CA GLU A 13 17.21 -6.24 -28.01
C GLU A 13 16.47 -5.92 -29.31
N ASN A 14 15.26 -5.37 -29.21
CA ASN A 14 14.44 -5.07 -30.38
C ASN A 14 13.42 -3.94 -30.11
N ILE A 15 13.00 -3.26 -31.18
CA ILE A 15 11.93 -2.25 -31.15
C ILE A 15 10.94 -2.59 -32.26
N ASP A 16 9.72 -2.93 -31.88
CA ASP A 16 8.63 -3.12 -32.84
C ASP A 16 7.74 -1.88 -32.85
N THR A 17 7.36 -1.37 -34.03
CA THR A 17 6.62 -0.10 -34.14
C THR A 17 5.28 -0.32 -34.85
N GLU A 18 4.20 0.04 -34.17
CA GLU A 18 2.83 -0.04 -34.67
C GLU A 18 2.13 1.31 -34.52
N GLY A 19 1.99 2.03 -35.63
CA GLY A 19 1.34 3.35 -35.64
C GLY A 19 2.08 4.35 -34.73
N SER A 20 1.37 4.97 -33.80
CA SER A 20 1.95 5.94 -32.84
C SER A 20 2.65 5.28 -31.63
N TRP A 21 2.83 3.95 -31.63
CA TRP A 21 3.40 3.20 -30.52
C TRP A 21 4.62 2.38 -30.93
N LYS A 22 5.57 2.22 -30.02
CA LYS A 22 6.70 1.28 -30.14
C LYS A 22 6.77 0.36 -28.91
N THR A 23 7.13 -0.90 -29.13
CA THR A 23 7.34 -1.91 -28.10
C THR A 23 8.84 -2.17 -27.96
N LEU A 24 9.39 -1.90 -26.78
CA LEU A 24 10.78 -2.12 -26.43
C LEU A 24 10.95 -3.53 -25.83
N TYR A 25 11.78 -4.35 -26.47
CA TYR A 25 12.20 -5.65 -25.98
C TYR A 25 13.60 -5.53 -25.37
N PHE A 26 13.81 -6.10 -24.19
CA PHE A 26 15.07 -5.96 -23.46
C PHE A 26 15.85 -7.27 -23.47
N LYS A 27 17.18 -7.16 -23.57
CA LYS A 27 18.10 -8.32 -23.53
C LYS A 27 17.98 -9.13 -22.23
N ASP A 28 17.65 -8.47 -21.12
CA ASP A 28 17.32 -9.17 -19.87
C ASP A 28 15.88 -9.67 -19.92
N LYS A 29 15.72 -10.99 -20.12
CA LYS A 29 14.43 -11.67 -20.21
C LYS A 29 13.59 -11.60 -18.92
N ARG A 30 14.13 -11.08 -17.81
CA ARG A 30 13.36 -10.77 -16.59
C ARG A 30 12.56 -9.48 -16.69
N ILE A 31 12.87 -8.64 -17.68
CA ILE A 31 12.20 -7.37 -17.91
C ILE A 31 11.11 -7.59 -18.96
N THR A 32 9.87 -7.29 -18.57
CA THR A 32 8.71 -7.39 -19.47
C THR A 32 8.83 -6.36 -20.60
N PRO A 33 8.48 -6.71 -21.85
CA PRO A 33 8.44 -5.75 -22.95
C PRO A 33 7.58 -4.52 -22.60
N GLN A 34 8.03 -3.33 -23.00
CA GLN A 34 7.36 -2.07 -22.69
C GLN A 34 6.78 -1.41 -23.94
N ARG A 35 5.49 -1.04 -23.90
CA ARG A 35 4.85 -0.29 -24.99
C ARG A 35 4.84 1.20 -24.64
N VAL A 36 5.48 2.01 -25.47
CA VAL A 36 5.64 3.47 -25.29
C VAL A 36 5.28 4.23 -26.57
N PRO A 37 4.89 5.51 -26.51
CA PRO A 37 4.71 6.32 -27.71
C PRO A 37 6.01 6.40 -28.55
N VAL A 38 5.90 6.51 -29.87
CA VAL A 38 7.07 6.59 -30.77
C VAL A 38 7.98 7.77 -30.38
N ASP A 39 7.38 8.91 -30.04
CA ASP A 39 8.09 10.14 -29.68
C ASP A 39 8.58 10.16 -28.21
N ALA A 40 8.25 9.15 -27.42
CA ALA A 40 8.72 9.07 -26.05
C ALA A 40 10.24 8.86 -26.05
N PRO A 41 11.01 9.68 -25.29
CA PRO A 41 12.43 9.47 -25.14
C PRO A 41 12.66 8.09 -24.51
N ILE A 42 13.62 7.34 -25.05
CA ILE A 42 14.07 6.10 -24.45
C ILE A 42 14.95 6.48 -23.26
N SER A 43 14.31 6.86 -22.15
CA SER A 43 14.98 7.00 -20.86
C SER A 43 15.03 5.65 -20.15
N ASP A 44 15.96 5.52 -19.22
CA ASP A 44 16.18 4.35 -18.39
C ASP A 44 14.86 3.66 -17.96
N PRO A 45 14.69 2.34 -18.15
CA PRO A 45 13.51 1.63 -17.69
C PRO A 45 13.36 1.64 -16.16
N THR A 46 14.38 2.15 -15.44
CA THR A 46 14.31 2.40 -13.99
C THR A 46 13.76 3.78 -13.62
N ASP A 47 13.73 4.75 -14.55
CA ASP A 47 13.43 6.16 -14.22
C ASP A 47 11.96 6.55 -14.38
N TYR A 48 11.12 5.74 -15.04
CA TYR A 48 9.67 6.01 -15.11
C TYR A 48 8.81 4.75 -15.05
N TYR A 49 8.71 4.17 -13.87
CA TYR A 49 7.45 3.56 -13.41
C TYR A 49 6.72 4.52 -12.47
N TYR A 50 6.48 5.76 -12.91
CA TYR A 50 5.34 6.52 -12.39
C TYR A 50 4.08 5.99 -13.08
N GLY A 51 3.76 4.73 -12.83
CA GLY A 51 2.41 4.24 -13.08
C GLY A 51 1.49 5.11 -12.24
N PHE A 52 0.59 5.86 -12.88
CA PHE A 52 -0.42 6.61 -12.14
C PHE A 52 -1.29 5.61 -11.38
N VAL A 53 -1.18 5.62 -10.06
CA VAL A 53 -2.05 4.82 -9.21
C VAL A 53 -3.37 5.56 -9.13
N MET A 54 -4.45 4.97 -9.64
CA MET A 54 -5.78 5.51 -9.42
C MET A 54 -6.16 5.31 -7.95
N VAL A 55 -6.37 6.42 -7.25
CA VAL A 55 -6.74 6.43 -5.84
C VAL A 55 -8.18 6.91 -5.72
N SER A 56 -8.98 6.24 -4.90
CA SER A 56 -10.35 6.69 -4.63
C SER A 56 -10.35 8.08 -3.99
N ASN A 57 -11.16 8.98 -4.55
CA ASN A 57 -11.35 10.33 -4.00
C ASN A 57 -11.88 10.28 -2.55
N THR A 58 -12.67 9.25 -2.22
CA THR A 58 -13.16 9.01 -0.85
C THR A 58 -12.01 8.80 0.12
N ILE A 59 -10.97 8.04 -0.26
CA ILE A 59 -9.78 7.83 0.56
C ILE A 59 -9.00 9.14 0.73
N MET A 60 -8.84 9.91 -0.35
CA MET A 60 -8.12 11.19 -0.30
C MET A 60 -8.82 12.23 0.59
N LYS A 61 -10.16 12.28 0.53
CA LYS A 61 -11.01 13.17 1.35
C LYS A 61 -11.31 12.65 2.75
N SER A 62 -10.95 11.40 3.06
CA SER A 62 -11.19 10.81 4.38
C SER A 62 -10.36 11.46 5.49
N LYS A 63 -10.75 11.18 6.74
CA LYS A 63 -10.02 11.57 7.95
C LYS A 63 -8.83 10.67 8.29
N LEU A 64 -8.45 9.76 7.39
CA LEU A 64 -7.27 8.93 7.57
C LEU A 64 -6.03 9.82 7.75
N SER A 65 -5.09 9.35 8.56
CA SER A 65 -3.78 9.98 8.65
C SER A 65 -3.09 10.01 7.28
N GLN A 66 -2.19 10.98 7.10
CA GLN A 66 -1.39 11.05 5.88
C GLN A 66 -0.58 9.76 5.68
N GLY A 67 -0.10 9.14 6.76
CA GLY A 67 0.59 7.86 6.72
C GLY A 67 -0.29 6.73 6.16
N ALA A 68 -1.53 6.61 6.64
CA ALA A 68 -2.48 5.62 6.13
C ALA A 68 -2.85 5.86 4.66
N LYS A 69 -3.01 7.13 4.23
CA LYS A 69 -3.25 7.44 2.81
C LYS A 69 -2.07 7.01 1.93
N MET A 70 -0.84 7.32 2.33
CA MET A 70 0.35 6.90 1.58
C MET A 70 0.54 5.38 1.59
N ALA A 71 0.26 4.71 2.71
CA ALA A 71 0.27 3.25 2.78
C ALA A 71 -0.76 2.62 1.84
N TYR A 72 -1.98 3.19 1.78
CA TYR A 72 -3.01 2.75 0.84
C TYR A 72 -2.55 2.88 -0.62
N ILE A 73 -1.92 4.01 -0.97
CA ILE A 73 -1.37 4.23 -2.31
C ILE A 73 -0.28 3.18 -2.62
N ALA A 74 0.62 2.92 -1.66
CA ALA A 74 1.66 1.91 -1.81
C ALA A 74 1.07 0.52 -2.06
N LEU A 75 0.05 0.14 -1.31
CA LEU A 75 -0.64 -1.14 -1.48
C LEU A 75 -1.34 -1.22 -2.84
N ARG A 76 -1.96 -0.13 -3.31
CA ARG A 76 -2.62 -0.06 -4.62
C ARG A 76 -1.61 -0.15 -5.77
N ALA A 77 -0.46 0.51 -5.63
CA ALA A 77 0.64 0.42 -6.59
C ALA A 77 1.18 -1.00 -6.73
N ASN A 78 1.17 -1.77 -5.64
CA ASN A 78 1.63 -3.16 -5.59
C ASN A 78 0.49 -4.19 -5.70
N GLN A 79 -0.70 -3.76 -6.12
CA GLN A 79 -1.84 -4.67 -6.28
C GLN A 79 -1.62 -5.58 -7.49
N PHE A 80 -1.80 -6.89 -7.30
CA PHE A 80 -1.81 -7.81 -8.43
C PHE A 80 -3.12 -7.62 -9.20
N HIS A 81 -3.02 -7.05 -10.40
CA HIS A 81 -4.16 -6.88 -11.30
C HIS A 81 -4.86 -8.25 -11.50
N GLY A 82 -6.18 -8.27 -11.23
CA GLY A 82 -7.02 -9.47 -11.39
C GLY A 82 -7.22 -10.32 -10.12
N LEU A 83 -6.48 -10.08 -9.03
CA LEU A 83 -6.56 -10.94 -7.83
C LEU A 83 -7.14 -10.28 -6.58
N GLY A 84 -7.44 -8.97 -6.60
CA GLY A 84 -8.08 -8.27 -5.48
C GLY A 84 -7.22 -8.14 -4.22
N TYR A 85 -5.95 -8.57 -4.27
CA TYR A 85 -5.01 -8.47 -3.15
C TYR A 85 -3.68 -7.87 -3.59
N SER A 86 -2.97 -7.33 -2.60
CA SER A 86 -1.64 -6.76 -2.72
C SER A 86 -0.68 -7.51 -1.80
N TYR A 87 0.55 -7.65 -2.23
CA TYR A 87 1.66 -8.04 -1.37
C TYR A 87 2.73 -6.97 -1.47
N ALA A 88 2.90 -6.20 -0.41
CA ALA A 88 3.97 -5.23 -0.29
C ALA A 88 4.78 -5.50 0.98
N LYS A 89 6.11 -5.52 0.84
CA LYS A 89 7.00 -5.56 2.01
C LYS A 89 6.83 -4.27 2.80
N GLN A 90 6.94 -4.34 4.13
CA GLN A 90 6.89 -3.14 4.96
C GLN A 90 7.94 -2.08 4.57
N THR A 91 9.10 -2.49 4.07
CA THR A 91 10.12 -1.56 3.54
C THR A 91 9.60 -0.74 2.37
N THR A 92 8.94 -1.40 1.41
CA THR A 92 8.33 -0.73 0.25
C THR A 92 7.22 0.23 0.69
N ILE A 93 6.39 -0.16 1.66
CA ILE A 93 5.34 0.73 2.19
C ILE A 93 5.97 1.95 2.89
N ALA A 94 7.04 1.74 3.65
CA ALA A 94 7.77 2.80 4.35
C ALA A 94 8.38 3.83 3.39
N GLU A 95 8.93 3.36 2.26
CA GLU A 95 9.46 4.22 1.18
C GLU A 95 8.37 5.14 0.61
N TYR A 96 7.19 4.60 0.30
CA TYR A 96 6.05 5.41 -0.16
C TYR A 96 5.58 6.42 0.90
N MET A 97 5.64 6.03 2.18
CA MET A 97 5.26 6.93 3.28
C MET A 97 6.31 8.02 3.54
N GLY A 98 7.54 7.87 3.05
CA GLY A 98 8.67 8.72 3.45
C GLY A 98 8.97 8.63 4.95
N ARG A 99 8.75 7.45 5.56
CA ARG A 99 8.85 7.23 7.02
C ARG A 99 9.65 5.98 7.34
N GLU A 100 10.00 5.84 8.61
CA GLU A 100 10.62 4.61 9.11
C GLU A 100 9.66 3.42 9.04
N ARG A 101 10.23 2.23 8.81
CA ARG A 101 9.49 0.95 8.79
C ARG A 101 8.63 0.73 10.05
N LYS A 102 9.06 1.25 11.20
CA LYS A 102 8.34 1.13 12.48
C LYS A 102 6.98 1.82 12.47
N ALA A 103 6.76 2.81 11.60
CA ALA A 103 5.49 3.52 11.49
C ALA A 103 4.48 2.83 10.54
N VAL A 104 4.91 1.80 9.81
CA VAL A 104 4.05 1.08 8.86
C VAL A 104 2.91 0.32 9.56
N PRO A 105 3.14 -0.43 10.65
CA PRO A 105 2.06 -1.11 11.36
C PRO A 105 0.91 -0.17 11.76
N ASP A 106 1.22 1.00 12.34
CA ASP A 106 0.19 1.97 12.75
C ASP A 106 -0.67 2.44 11.57
N ALA A 107 -0.04 2.69 10.41
CA ALA A 107 -0.74 3.10 9.20
C ALA A 107 -1.62 1.97 8.63
N ILE A 108 -1.15 0.72 8.69
CA ILE A 108 -1.91 -0.47 8.26
C ILE A 108 -3.08 -0.73 9.22
N ASP A 109 -2.85 -0.64 10.52
CA ASP A 109 -3.88 -0.82 11.56
C ASP A 109 -4.99 0.21 11.42
N GLU A 110 -4.65 1.45 11.06
CA GLU A 110 -5.64 2.46 10.73
C GLU A 110 -6.50 2.04 9.53
N LEU A 111 -5.90 1.58 8.43
CA LEU A 111 -6.64 1.11 7.25
C LEU A 111 -7.54 -0.10 7.56
N VAL A 112 -7.08 -1.02 8.41
CA VAL A 112 -7.87 -2.16 8.90
C VAL A 112 -9.03 -1.69 9.78
N LYS A 113 -8.78 -0.77 10.72
CA LYS A 113 -9.80 -0.20 11.61
C LYS A 113 -10.93 0.48 10.85
N TYR A 114 -10.62 1.11 9.71
CA TYR A 114 -11.61 1.73 8.83
C TYR A 114 -12.23 0.76 7.80
N ASN A 115 -11.95 -0.54 7.90
CA ASN A 115 -12.43 -1.57 6.96
C ASN A 115 -12.11 -1.25 5.49
N ILE A 116 -10.94 -0.69 5.24
CA ILE A 116 -10.47 -0.41 3.87
C ILE A 116 -9.73 -1.64 3.33
N ILE A 117 -8.98 -2.31 4.21
CA ILE A 117 -8.22 -3.51 3.89
C ILE A 117 -8.44 -4.59 4.95
N GLN A 118 -8.19 -5.85 4.56
CA GLN A 118 -8.01 -6.97 5.46
C GLN A 118 -6.60 -7.54 5.30
N THR A 119 -6.00 -7.97 6.40
CA THR A 119 -4.69 -8.62 6.41
C THR A 119 -4.85 -10.13 6.59
N LYS A 120 -4.18 -10.92 5.76
CA LYS A 120 -4.12 -12.38 5.92
C LYS A 120 -2.67 -12.84 5.84
N GLU A 121 -2.22 -13.57 6.85
CA GLU A 121 -0.92 -14.24 6.78
C GLU A 121 -1.05 -15.52 5.96
N GLN A 122 -0.12 -15.73 5.03
CA GLN A 122 0.04 -16.99 4.30
C GLN A 122 1.49 -17.42 4.33
N ARG A 123 1.73 -18.73 4.33
CA ARG A 123 3.08 -19.28 4.26
C ARG A 123 3.43 -19.55 2.80
N TYR A 124 4.54 -18.98 2.35
CA TYR A 124 5.12 -19.28 1.04
C TYR A 124 6.53 -19.80 1.24
N ASN A 125 6.81 -21.04 0.81
CA ASN A 125 8.06 -21.75 1.06
C ASN A 125 8.45 -21.76 2.55
N GLY A 126 7.49 -22.01 3.42
CA GLY A 126 7.68 -22.07 4.88
C GLY A 126 7.88 -20.71 5.58
N ARG A 127 7.97 -19.59 4.83
CA ARG A 127 8.11 -18.25 5.41
C ARG A 127 6.75 -17.54 5.48
N PRO A 128 6.41 -16.91 6.61
CA PRO A 128 5.19 -16.14 6.73
C PRO A 128 5.27 -14.89 5.85
N LYS A 129 4.20 -14.62 5.12
CA LYS A 129 4.01 -13.45 4.27
C LYS A 129 2.65 -12.84 4.57
N LEU A 130 2.61 -11.53 4.73
CA LEU A 130 1.37 -10.79 4.97
C LEU A 130 0.80 -10.30 3.64
N TYR A 131 -0.43 -10.70 3.35
CA TYR A 131 -1.19 -10.28 2.17
C TYR A 131 -2.29 -9.29 2.59
N TYR A 132 -2.50 -8.27 1.77
CA TYR A 132 -3.48 -7.20 2.02
C TYR A 132 -4.59 -7.29 0.98
N TYR A 133 -5.81 -7.52 1.43
CA TYR A 133 -7.00 -7.63 0.58
C TYR A 133 -7.79 -6.34 0.65
N PHE A 134 -8.10 -5.75 -0.50
CA PHE A 134 -8.93 -4.55 -0.54
C PHE A 134 -10.40 -4.94 -0.37
N ILE A 135 -11.10 -4.27 0.56
CA ILE A 135 -12.54 -4.46 0.72
C ILE A 135 -13.26 -3.56 -0.29
N ASP A 136 -13.02 -3.79 -1.58
CA ASP A 136 -13.44 -2.89 -2.66
C ASP A 136 -14.96 -2.87 -2.93
N ASN A 137 -15.77 -3.60 -2.16
CA ASN A 137 -17.24 -3.55 -2.27
C ASN A 137 -17.93 -2.67 -1.21
N MET A 138 -17.20 -1.94 -0.35
CA MET A 138 -17.83 -1.13 0.73
C MET A 138 -17.34 0.32 0.88
N LEU A 139 -16.67 0.90 -0.13
CA LEU A 139 -16.27 2.32 -0.09
C LEU A 139 -17.45 3.32 0.05
N TRP A 140 -18.69 2.84 -0.04
CA TRP A 140 -19.94 3.60 0.15
C TRP A 140 -20.40 3.70 1.62
N ASN A 141 -19.83 2.94 2.55
CA ASN A 141 -20.30 2.83 3.94
C ASN A 141 -19.24 3.25 4.99
N LEU A 142 -18.33 4.17 4.66
CA LEU A 142 -17.48 4.78 5.69
C LEU A 142 -18.39 5.56 6.65
N PRO A 143 -18.50 5.18 7.94
CA PRO A 143 -19.36 5.90 8.86
C PRO A 143 -18.82 7.31 9.05
N GLU A 144 -19.54 8.30 8.53
CA GLU A 144 -19.33 9.68 8.94
C GLU A 144 -19.57 9.77 10.45
N LYS A 145 -18.48 9.96 11.19
CA LYS A 145 -18.45 10.19 12.65
C LYS A 145 -18.83 8.98 13.52
N ARG A 146 -17.81 8.40 14.15
CA ARG A 146 -17.91 8.15 15.60
C ARG A 146 -16.97 9.12 16.29
N THR A 147 -17.52 10.19 16.87
CA THR A 147 -16.79 11.02 17.83
C THR A 147 -16.23 10.10 18.92
N PRO A 148 -14.97 10.29 19.36
CA PRO A 148 -14.45 9.50 20.47
C PRO A 148 -15.37 9.69 21.68
N LYS A 149 -16.01 8.62 22.15
CA LYS A 149 -16.68 8.64 23.45
C LYS A 149 -15.58 8.98 24.46
N LYS A 150 -15.68 10.16 25.08
CA LYS A 150 -14.88 10.50 26.27
C LYS A 150 -15.01 9.32 27.22
N ARG A 151 -13.89 8.65 27.48
CA ARG A 151 -13.79 7.61 28.51
C ARG A 151 -13.97 8.33 29.84
N THR A 152 -15.19 8.38 30.36
CA THR A 152 -15.45 8.80 31.73
C THR A 152 -14.89 7.72 32.63
N THR A 153 -13.69 7.93 33.15
CA THR A 153 -13.21 7.25 34.36
C THR A 153 -14.05 7.73 35.53
N LYS A 154 -15.20 7.10 35.74
CA LYS A 154 -15.91 7.16 37.01
C LYS A 154 -15.36 6.01 37.85
N THR A 155 -14.32 6.30 38.62
CA THR A 155 -13.87 5.41 39.68
C THR A 155 -14.88 5.55 40.81
N GLU A 156 -15.84 4.64 40.91
CA GLU A 156 -16.58 4.46 42.16
C GLU A 156 -15.73 3.56 43.06
N PRO A 157 -15.35 3.99 44.28
CA PRO A 157 -14.65 3.13 45.21
C PRO A 157 -15.61 2.04 45.69
N ALA A 158 -15.19 0.78 45.52
CA ALA A 158 -15.89 -0.37 46.09
C ALA A 158 -15.84 -0.27 47.62
N ILE A 159 -17.00 -0.04 48.25
CA ILE A 159 -17.17 -0.19 49.69
C ILE A 159 -17.20 -1.69 49.98
N ILE A 160 -16.10 -2.21 50.51
CA ILE A 160 -16.01 -3.58 51.03
C ILE A 160 -16.75 -3.59 52.37
N LYS A 161 -17.83 -4.37 52.47
CA LYS A 161 -18.44 -4.70 53.77
C LYS A 161 -17.68 -5.89 54.38
N PRO A 162 -17.37 -5.88 55.68
CA PRO A 162 -16.79 -7.04 56.34
C PRO A 162 -17.82 -8.15 56.49
N ASP A 163 -17.40 -9.39 56.23
CA ASP A 163 -18.18 -10.61 56.39
C ASP A 163 -18.56 -10.80 57.87
N GLU A 164 -19.84 -11.07 58.14
CA GLU A 164 -20.30 -11.50 59.46
C GLU A 164 -19.89 -12.96 59.68
N GLU A 165 -19.13 -13.16 60.74
CA GLU A 165 -18.63 -14.41 61.28
C GLU A 165 -19.80 -15.14 61.98
N GLU A 166 -20.34 -16.20 61.37
CA GLU A 166 -21.31 -17.09 62.03
C GLU A 166 -20.59 -17.95 63.09
N TRP A 167 -21.00 -17.79 64.35
CA TRP A 167 -20.66 -18.63 65.50
C TRP A 167 -21.67 -19.77 65.66
#